data_AF-A0A3B0R883-F1
#
_entry.id   AF-A0A3B0R883-F1
#
_cell.length_a   1.000
_cell.length_b   1.000
_cell.length_c   1.000
_cell.angle_alpha   90.00
_cell.angle_beta   90.00
_cell.angle_gamma   90.00
#
_symmetry.space_group_name_H-M   'P 1'
#
loop_
_entity.id
_entity.type
_entity.pdbx_description
1 polymer ?
#
loop_
_entity_poly.entity_id
_entity_poly.type
_entity_poly.pdbx_seq_one_letter_code
_entity_poly.pdbx_strand_id
1 'polypeptide(L)'
;MINNYFSKTYLTLLFFFIFISLGFSQTLKQTKEITKKYNFEKLKELEISFKKAFYAEHKHAIRLAKQNGWLINFTDENGTFHQIRKIINGKPVYIQTNNINAAISTRANYMHNGGGLGLKVEG
;
A
#
# COMPACT_ATOMS: atom_id res chain seq x y z
N MET A 1 -42.56 28.35 29.74
CA MET A 1 -41.61 28.42 28.61
C MET A 1 -40.35 27.65 28.98
N ILE A 2 -40.11 26.48 28.38
CA ILE A 2 -38.88 25.72 28.63
C ILE A 2 -37.76 26.43 27.87
N ASN A 3 -36.79 26.97 28.59
CA ASN A 3 -35.71 27.71 27.97
C ASN A 3 -34.78 26.76 27.20
N ASN A 4 -34.75 26.90 25.88
CA ASN A 4 -33.90 26.14 24.94
C ASN A 4 -32.38 26.44 25.06
N TYR A 5 -31.88 26.79 26.26
CA TYR A 5 -30.46 27.10 26.45
C TYR A 5 -29.57 25.87 26.20
N PHE A 6 -29.99 24.68 26.59
CA PHE A 6 -29.23 23.44 26.36
C PHE A 6 -29.05 23.13 24.86
N SER A 7 -30.08 23.26 24.01
CA SER A 7 -29.97 23.03 22.57
C SER A 7 -29.13 24.10 21.86
N LYS A 8 -29.17 25.35 22.35
CA LYS A 8 -28.27 26.41 21.89
C LYS A 8 -26.81 26.11 22.23
N THR A 9 -26.51 25.60 23.42
CA THR A 9 -25.13 25.22 23.81
C THR A 9 -24.57 24.09 22.94
N TYR A 10 -25.35 23.05 22.63
CA TYR A 10 -24.93 21.99 21.71
C TYR A 10 -24.70 22.51 20.30
N LEU A 11 -25.55 23.43 19.82
CA LEU A 11 -25.38 24.07 18.53
C LEU A 11 -24.08 24.91 18.47
N THR A 12 -23.76 25.64 19.53
CA THR A 12 -22.50 26.39 19.64
C THR A 12 -21.28 25.47 19.68
N LEU A 13 -21.34 24.36 20.41
CA LEU A 13 -20.28 23.36 20.48
C LEU A 13 -20.05 22.67 19.12
N LEU A 14 -21.12 22.35 18.40
CA LEU A 14 -21.04 21.81 17.04
C LEU A 14 -20.37 22.79 16.08
N PHE A 15 -20.72 24.08 16.17
CA PHE A 15 -20.10 25.13 15.35
C PHE A 15 -18.60 25.24 15.64
N PHE A 16 -18.20 25.16 16.91
CA PHE A 16 -16.78 25.18 17.31
C PHE A 16 -16.02 23.97 16.78
N PHE A 17 -16.64 22.78 16.80
CA PHE A 17 -16.05 21.55 16.27
C PHE A 17 -15.85 21.61 14.74
N ILE A 18 -16.77 22.25 14.00
CA ILE A 18 -16.67 22.48 12.56
C ILE A 18 -15.56 23.49 12.22
N PHE A 19 -15.34 24.51 13.05
CA PHE A 19 -14.24 25.46 12.83
C PHE A 19 -12.85 24.84 13.03
N ILE A 20 -12.72 23.90 13.97
CA ILE A 20 -11.45 23.18 14.22
C ILE A 20 -11.15 22.19 13.09
N SER A 21 -12.17 21.69 12.37
CA SER A 21 -11.98 20.77 11.25
C SER A 21 -11.60 21.45 9.92
N LEU A 22 -11.50 22.78 9.89
CA LEU A 22 -10.89 23.52 8.78
C LEU A 22 -9.37 23.35 8.82
N GLY A 23 -8.89 22.19 8.34
CA GLY A 23 -7.48 21.87 8.27
C GLY A 23 -6.68 22.82 7.37
N PHE A 24 -5.41 23.04 7.72
CA PHE A 24 -4.48 23.80 6.91
C PHE A 24 -3.98 22.95 5.74
N SER A 25 -4.10 23.47 4.50
CA SER A 25 -3.52 22.87 3.30
C SER A 25 -2.33 23.69 2.80
N GLN A 26 -1.49 23.08 1.97
CA GLN A 26 -0.40 23.79 1.31
C GLN A 26 -0.96 24.91 0.41
N THR A 27 -0.45 26.13 0.61
CA THR A 27 -0.75 27.27 -0.26
C THR A 27 -0.09 27.10 -1.62
N LEU A 28 -0.63 27.74 -2.66
CA LEU A 28 -0.03 27.74 -4.01
C LEU A 28 1.44 28.19 -4.02
N LYS A 29 1.82 29.12 -3.12
CA LYS A 29 3.20 29.56 -2.95
C LYS A 29 4.08 28.43 -2.39
N GLN A 30 3.62 27.73 -1.36
CA GLN A 30 4.33 26.58 -0.78
C GLN A 30 4.48 25.44 -1.79
N THR A 31 3.43 25.12 -2.54
CA THR A 31 3.49 24.09 -3.59
C THR A 31 4.52 24.45 -4.66
N LYS A 32 4.55 25.71 -5.14
CA LYS A 32 5.56 26.18 -6.10
C LYS A 32 6.99 26.08 -5.56
N GLU A 33 7.21 26.43 -4.30
CA GLU A 33 8.54 26.29 -3.67
C GLU A 33 8.97 24.82 -3.52
N ILE A 34 8.04 23.93 -3.19
CA ILE A 34 8.29 22.48 -3.10
C ILE A 34 8.62 21.91 -4.49
N THR A 35 7.86 22.30 -5.52
CA THR A 35 8.05 21.76 -6.88
C THR A 35 9.25 22.34 -7.61
N LYS A 36 9.73 23.53 -7.24
CA LYS A 36 10.94 24.15 -7.80
C LYS A 36 12.17 23.26 -7.69
N LYS A 37 12.24 22.39 -6.68
CA LYS A 37 13.41 21.54 -6.40
C LYS A 37 13.51 20.30 -7.28
N TYR A 38 12.47 19.95 -8.05
CA TYR A 38 12.48 18.73 -8.87
C TYR A 38 11.92 18.97 -10.28
N ASN A 39 12.39 18.17 -11.23
CA ASN A 39 11.89 18.21 -12.60
C ASN A 39 10.69 17.27 -12.76
N PHE A 40 9.48 17.81 -12.64
CA PHE A 40 8.24 17.04 -12.73
C PHE A 40 8.10 16.30 -14.06
N GLU A 41 8.37 16.97 -15.19
CA GLU A 41 8.30 16.37 -16.52
C GLU A 41 9.24 15.17 -16.62
N LYS A 42 10.47 15.30 -16.11
CA LYS A 42 11.44 14.20 -16.14
C LYS A 42 10.99 13.02 -15.29
N LEU A 43 10.44 13.29 -14.10
CA LEU A 43 9.86 12.24 -13.25
C LEU A 43 8.70 11.53 -13.95
N LYS A 44 7.88 12.29 -14.69
CA LYS A 44 6.75 11.74 -15.43
C LYS A 44 7.20 10.84 -16.58
N GLU A 45 8.22 11.26 -17.33
CA GLU A 45 8.85 10.42 -18.37
C GLU A 45 9.40 9.12 -17.79
N LEU A 46 10.11 9.19 -16.67
CA LEU A 46 10.67 8.02 -15.99
C LEU A 46 9.56 7.08 -15.50
N GLU A 47 8.50 7.61 -14.92
CA GLU A 47 7.33 6.83 -14.49
C GLU A 47 6.74 6.03 -15.66
N ILE A 48 6.51 6.69 -16.80
CA ILE A 48 5.95 6.07 -18.01
C ILE A 48 6.91 4.99 -18.55
N SER A 49 8.20 5.32 -18.62
CA SER A 49 9.25 4.41 -19.11
C SER A 49 9.33 3.15 -18.26
N PHE A 50 9.42 3.28 -16.94
CA PHE A 50 9.52 2.13 -16.04
C PHE A 50 8.25 1.30 -16.02
N LYS A 51 7.06 1.92 -16.06
CA LYS A 51 5.79 1.18 -16.19
C LYS A 51 5.76 0.35 -17.46
N LYS A 52 6.13 0.95 -18.60
CA LYS A 52 6.14 0.25 -19.89
C LYS A 52 7.11 -0.93 -19.88
N ALA A 53 8.34 -0.73 -19.40
CA ALA A 53 9.35 -1.78 -19.30
C ALA A 53 8.88 -2.93 -18.39
N PHE A 54 8.36 -2.59 -17.21
CA PHE A 54 7.82 -3.56 -16.25
C PHE A 54 6.72 -4.45 -16.85
N TYR A 55 5.71 -3.85 -17.50
CA TYR A 55 4.60 -4.62 -18.06
C TYR A 55 5.04 -5.48 -19.24
N ALA A 56 5.98 -4.99 -20.06
CA ALA A 56 6.54 -5.76 -21.16
C ALA A 56 7.30 -7.00 -20.65
N GLU A 57 8.20 -6.82 -19.67
CA GLU A 57 8.95 -7.93 -19.06
C GLU A 57 8.04 -8.92 -18.33
N HIS A 58 7.04 -8.44 -17.59
CA HIS A 58 6.11 -9.29 -16.86
C HIS A 58 5.24 -10.12 -17.82
N LYS A 59 4.72 -9.50 -18.90
CA LYS A 59 3.97 -10.22 -19.94
C LYS A 59 4.83 -11.29 -20.62
N HIS A 60 6.10 -10.95 -20.89
CA HIS A 60 7.07 -11.89 -21.43
C HIS A 60 7.29 -13.08 -20.49
N ALA A 61 7.50 -12.82 -19.20
CA ALA A 61 7.70 -13.84 -18.18
C ALA A 61 6.50 -14.76 -18.02
N ILE A 62 5.28 -14.22 -17.98
CA ILE A 62 4.05 -15.02 -17.92
C ILE A 62 3.93 -15.95 -19.14
N ARG A 63 4.24 -15.44 -20.34
CA ARG A 63 4.20 -16.27 -21.55
C ARG A 63 5.17 -17.43 -21.48
N LEU A 64 6.41 -17.17 -21.07
CA LEU A 64 7.43 -18.21 -20.91
C LEU A 64 7.09 -19.18 -19.78
N ALA A 65 6.51 -18.70 -18.68
CA ALA A 65 6.04 -19.56 -17.60
C ALA A 65 5.00 -20.57 -18.09
N LYS A 66 4.01 -20.10 -18.86
CA LYS A 66 3.00 -20.98 -19.47
C LYS A 66 3.60 -22.01 -20.44
N GLN A 67 4.63 -21.63 -21.19
CA GLN A 67 5.30 -22.52 -22.16
C GLN A 67 6.19 -23.56 -21.47
N ASN A 68 6.88 -23.17 -20.40
CA ASN A 68 7.86 -24.02 -19.71
C ASN A 68 7.30 -24.71 -18.45
N GLY A 69 6.01 -24.54 -18.16
CA GLY A 69 5.37 -25.13 -16.97
C GLY A 69 5.80 -24.49 -15.64
N TRP A 70 6.35 -23.27 -15.65
CA TRP A 70 6.67 -22.57 -14.41
C TRP A 70 5.42 -22.02 -13.74
N LEU A 71 5.38 -22.09 -12.41
CA LEU A 71 4.30 -21.51 -11.62
C LEU A 71 4.33 -19.99 -11.76
N ILE A 72 3.18 -19.37 -12.00
CA ILE A 72 3.10 -17.89 -12.06
C ILE A 72 3.12 -17.32 -10.64
N ASN A 73 2.36 -17.93 -9.74
CA ASN A 73 2.31 -17.61 -8.32
C ASN A 73 2.30 -18.92 -7.52
N PHE A 74 2.93 -18.93 -6.34
CA PHE A 74 2.83 -20.04 -5.39
C PHE A 74 3.14 -19.56 -3.97
N THR A 75 2.74 -20.35 -2.99
CA THR A 75 3.13 -20.15 -1.58
C THR A 75 4.05 -21.28 -1.19
N ASP A 76 5.19 -20.97 -0.57
CA ASP A 76 6.12 -21.98 -0.09
C ASP A 76 5.69 -22.60 1.26
N GLU A 77 6.45 -23.58 1.74
CA GLU A 77 6.20 -24.28 3.00
C GLU A 77 6.20 -23.34 4.23
N ASN A 78 6.88 -22.19 4.12
CA ASN A 78 6.95 -21.18 5.17
C ASN A 78 5.78 -20.19 5.10
N GLY A 79 4.81 -20.38 4.20
CA GLY A 79 3.71 -19.47 3.99
C GLY A 79 4.08 -18.20 3.22
N THR A 80 5.28 -18.13 2.62
CA THR A 80 5.72 -16.96 1.86
C THR A 80 5.15 -17.01 0.45
N PHE A 81 4.50 -15.93 0.02
CA PHE A 81 3.94 -15.82 -1.32
C PHE A 81 4.99 -15.38 -2.32
N HIS A 82 5.08 -16.09 -3.44
CA HIS A 82 5.98 -15.86 -4.56
C HIS A 82 5.20 -15.55 -5.84
N GLN A 83 5.65 -14.56 -6.60
CA GLN A 83 5.09 -14.21 -7.91
C GLN A 83 6.20 -14.01 -8.95
N ILE A 84 6.02 -14.57 -10.14
CA ILE A 84 6.97 -14.43 -11.24
C ILE A 84 7.08 -12.95 -11.66
N ARG A 85 8.31 -12.46 -11.75
CA ARG A 85 8.61 -11.06 -12.02
C ARG A 85 9.11 -10.83 -13.43
N LYS A 86 10.16 -11.56 -13.80
CA LYS A 86 10.89 -11.46 -15.07
C LYS A 86 11.73 -12.72 -15.31
N ILE A 87 12.37 -12.81 -16.47
CA ILE A 87 13.29 -13.89 -16.83
C ILE A 87 14.70 -13.33 -16.95
N ILE A 88 15.67 -13.95 -16.29
CA ILE A 88 17.10 -13.63 -16.41
C ILE A 88 17.84 -14.90 -16.79
N ASN A 89 18.66 -14.85 -17.84
CA ASN A 89 19.46 -15.99 -18.32
C ASN A 89 18.62 -17.27 -18.50
N GLY A 90 17.40 -17.14 -19.04
CA GLY A 90 16.49 -18.24 -19.28
C GLY A 90 15.80 -18.81 -18.03
N LYS A 91 16.02 -18.25 -16.84
CA LYS A 91 15.41 -18.71 -15.58
C LYS A 91 14.38 -17.71 -15.04
N PRO A 92 13.26 -18.17 -14.46
CA PRO A 92 12.29 -17.30 -13.84
C PRO A 92 12.85 -16.69 -12.54
N VAL A 93 12.60 -15.39 -12.36
CA VAL A 93 12.87 -14.66 -11.12
C VAL A 93 11.54 -14.37 -10.45
N TYR A 94 11.43 -14.72 -9.18
CA TYR A 94 10.25 -14.48 -8.36
C TYR A 94 10.48 -13.32 -7.40
N ILE A 95 9.45 -12.53 -7.14
CA ILE A 95 9.37 -11.63 -6.00
C ILE A 95 8.61 -12.33 -4.88
N GLN A 96 9.00 -12.08 -3.64
CA GLN A 96 8.41 -12.72 -2.47
C GLN A 96 7.94 -11.69 -1.43
N THR A 97 6.97 -12.08 -0.61
CA THR A 97 6.54 -11.28 0.55
C THR A 97 7.48 -11.48 1.74
N ASN A 98 7.99 -10.41 2.34
CA ASN A 98 8.84 -10.48 3.53
C ASN A 98 8.13 -9.88 4.76
N ASN A 99 7.16 -10.59 5.34
CA ASN A 99 6.36 -10.11 6.49
C ASN A 99 6.62 -10.86 7.80
N ILE A 100 7.36 -11.98 7.76
CA ILE A 100 7.56 -12.87 8.93
C ILE A 100 8.12 -12.10 10.13
N ASN A 101 9.19 -11.35 9.95
CA ASN A 101 9.82 -10.59 11.04
C ASN A 101 8.89 -9.51 11.61
N ALA A 102 8.11 -8.84 10.76
CA ALA A 102 7.13 -7.86 11.21
C ALA A 102 6.04 -8.53 12.06
N ALA A 103 5.50 -9.66 11.59
CA ALA A 103 4.49 -10.42 12.30
C ALA A 103 4.98 -10.94 13.66
N ILE A 104 6.24 -11.35 13.76
CA ILE A 104 6.89 -11.74 15.03
C ILE A 104 7.02 -10.51 15.95
N SER A 105 7.51 -9.38 15.44
CA SER A 105 7.76 -8.17 16.24
C SER A 105 6.49 -7.59 16.87
N THR A 106 5.35 -7.73 16.19
CA THR A 106 4.04 -7.24 16.67
C THR A 106 3.21 -8.34 17.33
N ARG A 107 3.74 -9.57 17.45
CA ARG A 107 3.02 -10.77 17.89
C ARG A 107 1.76 -11.09 17.09
N ALA A 108 1.63 -10.56 15.87
CA ALA A 108 0.55 -10.93 14.95
C ALA A 108 0.60 -12.43 14.62
N ASN A 109 1.79 -13.04 14.62
CA ASN A 109 1.97 -14.48 14.46
C ASN A 109 1.32 -15.33 15.58
N TYR A 110 1.05 -14.74 16.75
CA TYR A 110 0.34 -15.43 17.84
C TYR A 110 -1.18 -15.29 17.75
N MET A 111 -1.66 -14.18 17.16
CA MET A 111 -3.09 -13.85 17.07
C MET A 111 -3.77 -14.44 15.83
N HIS A 112 -3.03 -14.63 14.73
CA HIS A 112 -3.57 -15.16 13.48
C HIS A 112 -4.15 -16.58 13.62
N ASN A 113 -5.00 -17.00 12.67
CA ASN A 113 -5.58 -18.35 12.65
C ASN A 113 -4.49 -19.44 12.64
N GLY A 114 -4.40 -20.23 13.71
CA GLY A 114 -3.36 -21.27 13.85
C GLY A 114 -2.07 -20.76 14.50
N GLY A 115 -2.07 -19.52 14.99
CA GLY A 115 -1.02 -18.95 15.81
C GLY A 115 -1.02 -19.49 17.25
N GLY A 116 0.02 -19.12 18.01
CA GLY A 116 0.32 -19.69 19.32
C GLY A 116 -0.74 -19.50 20.43
N LEU A 117 -1.76 -18.66 20.22
CA LEU A 117 -2.85 -18.46 21.18
C LEU A 117 -4.10 -19.30 20.87
N GLY A 118 -4.13 -20.03 19.75
CA GLY A 118 -5.33 -20.78 19.32
C GLY A 118 -6.54 -19.90 19.01
N LEU A 119 -6.31 -18.60 18.80
CA LEU A 119 -7.34 -17.64 18.44
C LEU A 119 -7.60 -17.69 16.92
N LYS A 120 -8.76 -17.18 16.53
CA LYS A 120 -9.14 -17.04 15.11
C LYS A 120 -9.30 -15.58 14.72
N VAL A 121 -8.20 -14.82 14.77
CA VAL A 121 -8.21 -13.37 14.48
C VAL A 121 -7.51 -13.12 13.17
N GLU A 122 -8.26 -12.65 12.17
CA GLU A 122 -7.73 -12.15 10.90
C GLU A 122 -8.04 -10.66 10.79
N GLY A 123 -7.24 -9.95 9.99
CA GLY A 123 -7.39 -8.50 9.73
C GLY A 123 -8.06 -8.21 8.41
#